data_AF-A0A9P0BF30-F1
#
_entry.id   AF-A0A9P0BF30-F1
#
_cell.length_a   1.000
_cell.length_b   1.000
_cell.length_c   1.000
_cell.angle_alpha   90.00
_cell.angle_beta   90.00
_cell.angle_gamma   90.00
#
_symmetry.space_group_name_H-M   'P 1'
#
loop_
_entity.id
_entity.type
_entity.pdbx_description
1 polymer ?
#
loop_
_entity_poly.entity_id
_entity_poly.type
_entity_poly.pdbx_seq_one_letter_code
_entity_poly.pdbx_strand_id
1 'polypeptide(L)'
;MKKIAANVISNDTKLDIMLEFEENPHTSSGKAAPMFGVSHSSILRTLKENKMHPYKMIPTQELTEDDFDRRTYFCEEMMAMLDNNVIQLQQVLFSDESTFTLHGQVNRQNCRCSLR
;
A
#
# COMPACT_ATOMS: atom_id res chain seq x y z
N MET A 1 26.65 -19.93 -27.22
CA MET A 1 25.61 -19.28 -26.38
C MET A 1 24.67 -20.37 -25.87
N LYS A 2 24.73 -20.72 -24.58
CA LYS A 2 23.82 -21.73 -24.01
C LYS A 2 22.47 -21.06 -23.76
N LYS A 3 21.42 -21.53 -24.45
CA LYS A 3 20.03 -21.16 -24.15
C LYS A 3 19.75 -21.67 -22.74
N ILE A 4 19.57 -20.74 -21.78
CA ILE A 4 19.09 -21.09 -20.45
C ILE A 4 17.64 -21.53 -20.66
N ALA A 5 17.38 -22.82 -20.48
CA ALA A 5 16.02 -23.36 -20.51
C ALA A 5 15.16 -22.53 -19.55
N ALA A 6 14.00 -22.08 -20.01
CA ALA A 6 13.00 -21.48 -19.13
C ALA A 6 12.69 -22.53 -18.05
N ASN A 7 13.17 -22.29 -16.83
CA ASN A 7 12.90 -23.17 -15.71
C ASN A 7 11.40 -23.07 -15.44
N VAL A 8 10.66 -24.10 -15.84
CA VAL A 8 9.24 -24.24 -15.57
C VAL A 8 9.12 -24.48 -14.08
N ILE A 9 8.82 -23.42 -13.34
CA ILE A 9 8.53 -23.47 -11.90
C ILE A 9 7.33 -24.40 -11.72
N SER A 10 7.43 -25.39 -10.83
CA SER A 10 6.31 -26.27 -10.50
C SER A 10 5.12 -25.45 -9.98
N ASN A 11 3.90 -25.90 -10.25
CA ASN A 11 2.70 -25.23 -9.74
C ASN A 11 2.70 -25.17 -8.20
N ASP A 12 3.21 -26.20 -7.52
CA ASP A 12 3.33 -26.23 -6.06
C ASP A 12 4.24 -25.09 -5.57
N THR A 13 5.42 -24.95 -6.17
CA THR A 13 6.34 -23.86 -5.83
C THR A 13 5.78 -22.48 -6.17
N LYS A 14 4.91 -22.34 -7.18
CA LYS A 14 4.21 -21.06 -7.43
C LYS A 14 3.22 -20.76 -6.30
N LEU A 15 2.51 -21.77 -5.82
CA LEU A 15 1.56 -21.64 -4.72
C LEU A 15 2.29 -21.27 -3.42
N ASP A 16 3.41 -21.92 -3.11
CA ASP A 16 4.23 -21.61 -1.93
C ASP A 16 4.75 -20.17 -1.97
N ILE A 17 5.20 -19.71 -3.14
CA ILE A 17 5.60 -18.31 -3.34
C ILE A 17 4.43 -17.38 -3.03
N MET A 18 3.24 -17.66 -3.56
CA MET A 18 2.07 -16.80 -3.35
C MET A 18 1.68 -16.72 -1.87
N LEU A 19 1.66 -17.87 -1.17
CA LEU A 19 1.35 -17.94 0.26
C LEU A 19 2.34 -17.13 1.10
N GLU A 20 3.64 -17.21 0.81
CA GLU A 20 4.65 -16.42 1.54
C GLU A 20 4.42 -14.91 1.41
N PHE A 21 4.02 -14.42 0.24
CA PHE A 21 3.71 -12.99 0.08
C PHE A 21 2.36 -12.57 0.66
N GLU A 22 1.45 -13.53 0.90
CA GLU A 22 0.18 -13.30 1.59
C GLU A 22 0.37 -13.25 3.11
N GLU A 23 1.14 -14.18 3.68
CA GLU A 23 1.47 -14.20 5.11
C GLU A 23 2.49 -13.13 5.50
N ASN A 24 3.46 -12.85 4.63
CA ASN A 24 4.55 -11.91 4.87
C ASN A 24 4.67 -10.84 3.77
N PRO A 25 3.77 -9.83 3.70
CA PRO A 25 3.78 -8.81 2.64
C PRO A 25 4.96 -7.83 2.67
N HIS A 26 5.88 -8.01 3.63
CA HIS A 26 7.12 -7.26 3.73
C HIS A 26 8.33 -8.02 3.18
N THR A 27 8.16 -9.29 2.80
CA THR A 27 9.20 -10.08 2.16
C THR A 27 9.55 -9.44 0.82
N SER A 28 10.81 -9.08 0.63
CA SER A 28 11.27 -8.58 -0.67
C SER A 28 11.44 -9.75 -1.64
N SER A 29 11.14 -9.54 -2.93
CA SER A 29 11.41 -10.54 -3.98
C SER A 29 12.86 -11.03 -4.00
N GLY A 30 13.83 -10.18 -3.61
CA GLY A 30 15.24 -10.55 -3.46
C GLY A 30 15.52 -11.54 -2.33
N LYS A 31 14.75 -11.47 -1.23
CA LYS A 31 14.81 -12.43 -0.11
C LYS A 31 14.08 -13.73 -0.44
N ALA A 32 12.96 -13.66 -1.16
CA ALA A 32 12.20 -14.84 -1.56
C ALA A 32 12.96 -15.73 -2.57
N ALA A 33 13.82 -15.14 -3.42
CA ALA A 33 14.60 -15.88 -4.42
C ALA A 33 15.45 -17.03 -3.84
N PRO A 34 16.32 -16.79 -2.84
CA PRO A 34 17.06 -17.86 -2.18
C PRO A 34 16.16 -18.78 -1.34
N MET A 35 15.04 -18.31 -0.78
CA MET A 35 14.12 -19.15 0.01
C MET A 35 13.51 -20.28 -0.82
N PHE A 36 13.06 -19.98 -2.04
CA PHE A 36 12.41 -20.95 -2.92
C PHE A 36 13.35 -21.55 -3.98
N GLY A 37 14.64 -21.19 -3.97
CA GLY A 37 15.62 -21.68 -4.95
C GLY A 37 15.33 -21.25 -6.40
N VAL A 38 14.60 -20.16 -6.59
CA VAL A 38 14.19 -19.64 -7.91
C VAL A 38 14.88 -18.31 -8.22
N SER A 39 15.00 -17.99 -9.50
CA SER A 39 15.54 -16.68 -9.89
C SER A 39 14.58 -15.55 -9.50
N HIS A 40 15.15 -14.40 -9.14
CA HIS A 40 14.40 -13.19 -8.81
C HIS A 40 13.37 -12.80 -9.90
N SER A 41 13.77 -12.89 -11.16
CA SER A 41 12.90 -12.61 -12.32
C SER A 41 11.71 -13.58 -12.41
N SER A 42 11.87 -14.81 -11.91
CA SER A 42 10.82 -15.82 -11.90
C SER A 42 9.79 -15.54 -10.81
N ILE A 43 10.21 -15.08 -9.63
CA ILE A 43 9.28 -14.59 -8.60
C ILE A 43 8.47 -13.40 -9.11
N LEU A 44 9.15 -12.40 -9.68
CA LEU A 44 8.46 -11.22 -10.22
C LEU A 44 7.45 -11.60 -11.32
N ARG A 45 7.77 -12.61 -12.14
CA ARG A 45 6.85 -13.14 -13.14
C ARG A 45 5.64 -13.82 -12.49
N THR A 46 5.85 -14.71 -11.52
CA THR A 46 4.77 -15.37 -10.78
C THR A 46 3.84 -14.36 -10.10
N LEU A 47 4.39 -13.34 -9.43
CA LEU A 47 3.59 -12.28 -8.79
C LEU A 47 2.77 -11.49 -9.83
N LYS A 48 3.40 -11.13 -10.96
CA LYS A 48 2.71 -10.41 -12.04
C LYS A 48 1.59 -11.24 -12.70
N GLU A 49 1.84 -12.52 -12.96
CA GLU A 49 0.84 -13.45 -13.51
C GLU A 49 -0.39 -13.58 -12.60
N ASN A 50 -0.17 -13.54 -11.28
CA ASN A 50 -1.23 -13.64 -10.27
C ASN A 50 -1.79 -12.29 -9.81
N LYS A 51 -1.47 -11.18 -10.51
CA LYS A 51 -1.96 -9.83 -10.20
C LYS A 51 -1.64 -9.34 -8.77
N MET A 52 -0.57 -9.87 -8.21
CA MET A 52 -0.02 -9.45 -6.94
C MET A 52 0.77 -8.14 -7.17
N HIS A 53 0.31 -7.02 -6.59
CA HIS A 53 0.97 -5.71 -6.69
C HIS A 53 1.52 -5.14 -5.37
N PRO A 54 2.80 -4.71 -5.31
CA PRO A 54 3.36 -4.07 -4.12
C PRO A 54 2.47 -2.95 -3.57
N TYR A 55 2.06 -3.06 -2.31
CA TYR A 55 1.30 -2.03 -1.62
C TYR A 55 2.19 -0.86 -1.21
N LYS A 56 1.77 0.36 -1.58
CA LYS A 56 2.42 1.58 -1.11
C LYS A 56 1.89 1.88 0.30
N MET A 57 2.74 1.79 1.32
CA MET A 57 2.36 2.20 2.66
C MET A 57 2.06 3.70 2.67
N ILE A 58 0.83 4.04 3.05
CA ILE A 58 0.39 5.42 3.24
C ILE A 58 0.41 5.65 4.75
N PRO A 59 1.36 6.44 5.28
CA PRO A 59 1.30 6.81 6.69
C PRO A 59 0.05 7.67 6.88
N THR A 60 -0.91 7.15 7.64
CA THR A 60 -2.09 7.88 8.07
C THR A 60 -1.84 8.49 9.46
N GLN A 61 -2.62 9.49 9.82
CA GLN A 61 -2.64 9.97 11.21
C GLN A 61 -3.01 8.81 12.14
N GLU A 62 -2.29 8.69 13.25
CA GLU A 62 -2.64 7.77 14.33
C GLU A 62 -3.95 8.25 14.97
N LEU A 63 -4.94 7.36 15.05
CA LEU A 63 -6.23 7.65 15.65
C LEU A 63 -6.27 7.06 17.06
N THR A 64 -6.76 7.84 18.01
CA THR A 64 -7.10 7.38 19.34
C THR A 64 -8.53 6.83 19.36
N GLU A 65 -8.89 6.05 20.38
CA GLU A 65 -10.24 5.47 20.51
C GLU A 65 -11.34 6.56 20.52
N ASP A 66 -11.06 7.71 21.11
CA ASP A 66 -11.98 8.85 21.21
C ASP A 66 -12.13 9.62 19.88
N ASP A 67 -11.17 9.50 18.95
CA ASP A 67 -11.25 10.18 17.65
C ASP A 67 -12.37 9.62 16.77
N PHE A 68 -12.72 8.34 16.92
CA PHE A 68 -13.76 7.71 16.10
C PHE A 68 -15.13 8.35 16.35
N ASP A 69 -15.49 8.52 17.62
CA ASP A 69 -16.77 9.12 18.02
C ASP A 69 -16.81 10.60 17.64
N ARG A 70 -15.74 11.35 17.91
CA ARG A 70 -15.65 12.78 17.56
C ARG A 70 -15.77 13.02 16.07
N ARG A 71 -15.11 12.22 15.24
CA ARG A 71 -15.18 12.34 13.78
C ARG A 71 -16.55 11.99 13.26
N THR A 72 -17.19 10.96 13.80
CA THR A 72 -18.55 10.56 13.42
C THR A 72 -19.55 11.67 13.77
N TYR A 73 -19.51 12.15 15.01
CA TYR A 73 -20.34 13.26 15.47
C TYR A 73 -20.17 14.52 14.61
N PHE A 74 -18.92 14.91 14.32
CA PHE A 74 -18.65 16.04 13.43
C PHE A 74 -19.26 15.86 12.04
N CYS A 75 -19.13 14.67 11.44
CA CYS A 75 -19.73 14.38 10.15
C CYS A 75 -21.26 14.47 10.19
N GLU A 76 -21.89 13.92 11.22
CA GLU A 76 -23.35 13.98 11.41
C GLU A 76 -23.85 15.42 11.55
N GLU A 77 -23.19 16.23 12.39
CA GLU A 77 -23.52 17.65 12.56
C GLU A 77 -23.33 18.43 11.27
N MET A 78 -22.21 18.23 10.56
CA MET A 78 -21.96 18.88 9.27
C MET A 78 -23.03 18.51 8.24
N MET A 79 -23.43 17.24 8.15
CA MET A 79 -24.52 16.81 7.25
C MET A 79 -25.84 17.48 7.62
N ALA A 80 -26.20 17.50 8.91
CA ALA A 80 -27.42 18.18 9.37
C ALA A 80 -27.40 19.68 9.06
N MET A 81 -26.26 20.36 9.22
CA MET A 81 -26.11 21.77 8.88
C MET A 81 -26.27 22.02 7.38
N LEU A 82 -25.79 21.11 6.53
CA LEU A 82 -25.97 21.19 5.08
C LEU A 82 -27.45 20.98 4.68
N ASP A 83 -28.10 19.96 5.23
CA ASP A 83 -29.51 19.64 4.92
C ASP A 83 -30.46 20.75 5.35
N ASN A 84 -30.18 21.39 6.49
CA ASN A 84 -30.94 22.53 6.99
C ASN A 84 -30.52 23.88 6.35
N ASN A 85 -29.64 23.88 5.36
CA ASN A 85 -29.09 25.06 4.69
C ASN A 85 -28.45 26.09 5.65
N VAL A 86 -27.93 25.63 6.80
CA VAL A 86 -27.19 26.46 7.77
C VAL A 86 -25.81 26.82 7.21
N ILE A 87 -25.18 25.89 6.49
CA ILE A 87 -23.91 26.08 5.80
C ILE A 87 -24.11 25.73 4.32
N GLN A 88 -23.47 26.49 3.43
CA GLN A 88 -23.40 26.16 2.01
C GLN A 88 -21.94 25.88 1.64
N LEU A 89 -21.65 24.69 1.12
CA LEU A 89 -20.27 24.30 0.76
C LEU A 89 -19.64 25.27 -0.25
N GLN A 90 -20.44 25.90 -1.11
CA GLN A 90 -19.97 26.88 -2.08
C GLN A 90 -19.41 28.15 -1.43
N GLN A 91 -19.75 28.41 -0.16
CA GLN A 91 -19.30 29.56 0.60
C GLN A 91 -18.16 29.22 1.57
N VAL A 92 -17.75 27.95 1.64
CA VAL A 92 -16.67 27.50 2.51
C VAL A 92 -15.36 27.52 1.74
N LEU A 93 -14.37 28.26 2.27
CA LEU A 93 -13.00 28.25 1.77
C LEU A 93 -12.12 27.46 2.74
N PHE A 94 -11.52 26.37 2.26
CA PHE A 94 -10.53 25.60 3.01
C PHE A 94 -9.12 26.11 2.72
N SER A 95 -8.32 26.24 3.76
CA SER A 95 -6.89 26.56 3.68
C SER A 95 -6.10 25.61 4.58
N ASP A 96 -4.89 25.25 4.16
CA ASP A 96 -3.97 24.40 4.91
C ASP A 96 -2.55 24.97 4.83
N GLU A 97 -1.73 24.67 5.82
CA GLU A 97 -0.33 25.08 5.88
C GLU A 97 0.58 23.88 5.61
N SER A 98 1.55 24.06 4.71
CA SER A 98 2.53 23.03 4.41
C SER A 98 3.94 23.50 4.72
N THR A 99 4.69 22.66 5.43
CA THR A 99 6.09 22.93 5.79
C THR A 99 7.03 22.29 4.77
N PHE A 100 7.82 23.12 4.07
CA PHE A 100 8.87 22.65 3.16
C PHE A 100 10.24 22.77 3.83
N THR A 101 11.00 21.67 3.87
CA THR A 101 12.36 21.64 4.46
C THR A 101 13.43 21.43 3.39
N LEU A 102 14.56 22.12 3.50
CA LEU A 102 15.69 22.00 2.57
C LEU A 102 16.59 20.78 2.83
N HIS A 103 16.37 20.07 3.94
CA HIS A 103 17.30 19.04 4.45
C HIS A 103 17.03 17.62 3.92
N GLY A 104 16.32 17.47 2.79
CA GLY A 104 16.22 16.19 2.10
C GLY A 104 15.62 15.06 2.95
N GLN A 105 14.52 15.32 3.67
CA GLN A 105 13.77 14.22 4.27
C GLN A 105 13.42 13.18 3.20
N VAL A 106 13.52 11.90 3.56
CA VAL A 106 13.26 10.78 2.65
C VAL A 106 11.89 10.97 2.00
N ASN A 107 11.86 11.02 0.67
CA ASN A 107 10.61 11.11 -0.08
C ASN A 107 9.78 9.85 0.19
N ARG A 108 8.73 10.00 0.99
CA ARG A 108 7.76 8.95 1.35
C ARG A 108 7.11 8.28 0.13
N GLN A 109 7.15 8.92 -1.04
CA GLN A 109 6.69 8.34 -2.31
C GLN A 109 7.47 7.09 -2.73
N ASN A 110 8.70 6.92 -2.23
CA ASN A 110 9.58 5.78 -2.54
C ASN A 110 9.41 4.60 -1.56
N CYS A 111 8.64 4.75 -0.48
CA CYS A 111 8.38 3.66 0.46
C CYS A 111 7.28 2.74 -0.09
N ARG A 112 7.69 1.59 -0.66
CA ARG A 112 6.77 0.55 -1.17
C ARG A 112 7.09 -0.78 -0.47
N CYS A 113 6.07 -1.42 0.10
CA CYS A 113 6.15 -2.78 0.62
C CYS A 113 5.57 -3.75 -0.42
N SER A 114 6.10 -4.96 -0.47
CA SER A 114 5.70 -5.94 -1.47
C SER A 114 4.49 -6.76 -0.99
N LEU A 115 3.30 -6.15 -1.06
CA LEU A 115 2.00 -6.72 -1.51
C LEU A 115 0.78 -6.47 -0.62
N ARG A 116 -0.36 -6.35 -1.31
CA ARG A 116 -1.71 -6.82 -0.95
C ARG A 116 -2.31 -7.40 -2.24
#